data_AF-A0A914C0X8-F1
#
_entry.id   AF-A0A914C0X8-F1
#
_cell.length_a   1.000
_cell.length_b   1.000
_cell.length_c   1.000
_cell.angle_alpha   90.00
_cell.angle_beta   90.00
_cell.angle_gamma   90.00
#
_symmetry.space_group_name_H-M   'P 1'
#
loop_
_entity.id
_entity.type
_entity.pdbx_description
1 polymer ?
#
loop_
_entity_poly.entity_id
_entity_poly.type
_entity_poly.pdbx_seq_one_letter_code
_entity_poly.pdbx_strand_id
1 'polypeptide(L)'
;MSIGFFFMLFAAQSQNFVEETILNSYADKGKIPYHVGYISMAIMYGVSTASVLFVAPIIDILKRRALPIAGFGYALFLLSFFYLNEIFLFITSVIFGFSRSVLYAAMGFYLTSNSNPNNSSLVGGGILLFIIFHNSNSKDEIQDSTVKYIYGAFTGVTIFAIAILALLRKPLNDGKARQEKQSQAQRLSSTFRLFVSKKMLYISLPFTYIGITFAFWSGIYPTTIAQTNKFDYNTHSLTGISAIATGMGQVLAGLIFGFLNSKFTNIRRDFIVLFATILHLLVYVAIYINFPKDAPLKKTCETGIIEPK
;
A
#
# COMPACT_ATOMS: atom_id res chain seq x y z
N MET A 1 -5.93 0.94 19.96
CA MET A 1 -5.40 1.89 18.96
C MET A 1 -4.82 1.15 17.76
N SER A 2 -3.87 0.23 17.97
CA SER A 2 -3.23 -0.53 16.89
C SER A 2 -4.17 -1.42 16.06
N ILE A 3 -5.26 -1.93 16.64
CA ILE A 3 -6.21 -2.83 15.94
C ILE A 3 -6.97 -2.12 14.81
N GLY A 4 -7.50 -0.91 15.05
CA GLY A 4 -8.20 -0.15 14.00
C GLY A 4 -7.26 0.27 12.87
N PHE A 5 -6.03 0.68 13.21
CA PHE A 5 -5.00 0.95 12.20
C PHE A 5 -4.58 -0.31 11.45
N PHE A 6 -4.50 -1.45 12.12
CA PHE A 6 -4.18 -2.73 11.50
C PHE A 6 -5.22 -3.11 10.45
N PHE A 7 -6.51 -3.13 10.78
CA PHE A 7 -7.55 -3.47 9.81
C PHE A 7 -7.60 -2.50 8.63
N MET A 8 -7.34 -1.21 8.89
CA MET A 8 -7.30 -0.20 7.85
C MET A 8 -6.11 -0.39 6.90
N LEU A 9 -4.91 -0.59 7.44
CA LEU A 9 -3.71 -0.87 6.64
C LEU A 9 -3.81 -2.22 5.93
N PHE A 10 -4.46 -3.21 6.55
CA PHE A 10 -4.72 -4.51 5.95
C PHE A 10 -5.58 -4.37 4.68
N ALA A 11 -6.72 -3.70 4.78
CA ALA A 11 -7.57 -3.45 3.62
C ALA A 11 -6.80 -2.63 2.55
N ALA A 12 -5.97 -1.68 3.00
CA ALA A 12 -5.18 -0.83 2.12
C ALA A 12 -4.11 -1.55 1.30
N GLN A 13 -3.32 -2.39 1.95
CA GLN A 13 -2.30 -3.14 1.25
C GLN A 13 -2.91 -4.23 0.37
N SER A 14 -3.95 -4.93 0.84
CA SER A 14 -4.60 -5.99 0.06
C SER A 14 -5.27 -5.45 -1.20
N GLN A 15 -5.93 -4.30 -1.10
CA GLN A 15 -6.53 -3.63 -2.27
C GLN A 15 -5.46 -3.26 -3.32
N ASN A 16 -4.32 -2.71 -2.88
CA ASN A 16 -3.23 -2.33 -3.78
C ASN A 16 -2.71 -3.51 -4.62
N PHE A 17 -2.66 -4.72 -4.05
CA PHE A 17 -2.20 -5.93 -4.75
C PHE A 17 -3.19 -6.44 -5.80
N VAL A 18 -4.49 -6.27 -5.53
CA VAL A 18 -5.54 -6.94 -6.30
C VAL A 18 -6.09 -6.05 -7.42
N GLU A 19 -6.02 -4.73 -7.26
CA GLU A 19 -6.63 -3.74 -8.17
C GLU A 19 -6.27 -3.96 -9.64
N GLU A 20 -4.98 -4.02 -9.98
CA GLU A 20 -4.53 -4.14 -11.38
C GLU A 20 -4.96 -5.47 -12.01
N THR A 21 -4.91 -6.56 -11.23
CA THR A 21 -5.30 -7.88 -11.71
C THR A 21 -6.80 -7.92 -12.04
N ILE A 22 -7.63 -7.31 -11.20
CA ILE A 22 -9.08 -7.23 -11.42
C ILE A 22 -9.38 -6.33 -12.61
N LEU A 23 -8.81 -5.13 -12.67
CA LEU A 23 -9.08 -4.18 -13.76
C LEU A 23 -8.65 -4.74 -15.12
N ASN A 24 -7.49 -5.40 -15.21
CA ASN A 24 -7.10 -6.10 -16.44
C ASN A 24 -8.09 -7.21 -16.82
N SER A 25 -8.62 -7.96 -15.86
CA SER A 25 -9.65 -8.96 -16.14
C SER A 25 -10.97 -8.34 -16.66
N TYR A 26 -11.30 -7.10 -16.26
CA TYR A 26 -12.44 -6.36 -16.83
C TYR A 26 -12.14 -5.78 -18.21
N ALA A 27 -10.89 -5.38 -18.47
CA ALA A 27 -10.44 -4.92 -19.78
C ALA A 27 -10.48 -6.05 -20.81
N ASP A 28 -10.05 -7.26 -20.43
CA ASP A 28 -10.15 -8.46 -21.27
C ASP A 28 -11.61 -8.76 -21.70
N LYS A 29 -12.59 -8.45 -20.83
CA LYS A 29 -14.03 -8.58 -21.11
C LYS A 29 -14.60 -7.41 -21.92
N GLY A 30 -13.78 -6.45 -22.34
CA GLY A 30 -14.20 -5.27 -23.08
C GLY A 30 -15.06 -4.27 -22.28
N LYS A 31 -15.07 -4.37 -20.95
CA LYS A 31 -15.91 -3.50 -20.09
C LYS A 31 -15.24 -2.15 -19.78
N ILE A 32 -13.91 -2.11 -19.80
CA ILE A 32 -13.10 -0.91 -19.57
C ILE A 32 -11.90 -0.88 -20.54
N PRO A 33 -11.29 0.28 -20.81
CA PRO A 33 -10.04 0.34 -21.56
C PRO A 33 -8.89 -0.39 -20.87
N TYR A 34 -7.89 -0.83 -21.65
CA TYR A 34 -6.65 -1.38 -21.12
C TYR A 34 -5.86 -0.31 -20.33
N HIS A 35 -5.07 -0.74 -19.35
CA HIS A 35 -4.21 0.08 -18.49
C HIS A 35 -4.90 1.06 -17.52
N VAL A 36 -6.23 0.96 -17.37
CA VAL A 36 -7.00 1.79 -16.44
C VAL A 36 -6.53 1.65 -14.98
N GLY A 37 -6.07 0.46 -14.57
CA GLY A 37 -5.56 0.26 -13.20
C GLY A 37 -4.23 0.96 -12.94
N TYR A 38 -3.28 0.94 -13.88
CA TYR A 38 -2.06 1.74 -13.78
C TYR A 38 -2.35 3.25 -13.73
N ILE A 39 -3.33 3.73 -14.51
CA ILE A 39 -3.76 5.13 -14.49
C ILE A 39 -4.40 5.48 -13.13
N SER A 40 -5.30 4.63 -12.62
CA SER A 40 -5.92 4.75 -11.30
C SER A 40 -4.86 4.88 -10.19
N MET A 41 -3.89 3.95 -10.18
CA MET A 41 -2.75 3.98 -9.26
C MET A 41 -1.93 5.26 -9.38
N ALA A 42 -1.62 5.70 -10.61
CA ALA A 42 -0.86 6.93 -10.84
C ALA A 42 -1.59 8.17 -10.29
N ILE A 43 -2.91 8.26 -10.50
CA ILE A 43 -3.75 9.32 -9.93
C ILE A 43 -3.72 9.26 -8.41
N MET A 44 -3.94 8.08 -7.81
CA MET A 44 -3.95 7.91 -6.36
C MET A 44 -2.64 8.35 -5.71
N TYR A 45 -1.50 7.88 -6.22
CA TYR A 45 -0.17 8.24 -5.69
C TYR A 45 0.19 9.70 -5.98
N GLY A 46 -0.14 10.21 -7.16
CA GLY A 46 0.10 11.61 -7.54
C GLY A 46 -0.67 12.58 -6.63
N VAL A 47 -1.98 12.34 -6.46
CA VAL A 47 -2.83 13.15 -5.57
C VAL A 47 -2.38 13.02 -4.13
N SER A 48 -2.03 11.81 -3.66
CA SER A 48 -1.54 11.61 -2.29
C SER A 48 -0.25 12.40 -2.02
N THR A 49 0.67 12.41 -2.99
CA THR A 49 1.94 13.16 -2.92
C THR A 49 1.69 14.66 -2.89
N ALA A 50 0.84 15.18 -3.79
CA ALA A 50 0.49 16.61 -3.79
C ALA A 50 -0.22 17.04 -2.50
N SER A 51 -1.10 16.18 -1.98
CA SER A 51 -1.90 16.46 -0.80
C SER A 51 -1.06 16.54 0.47
N VAL A 52 0.05 15.77 0.58
CA VAL A 52 0.87 15.69 1.80
C VAL A 52 1.37 17.06 2.30
N LEU A 53 1.58 18.01 1.40
CA LEU A 53 2.01 19.38 1.71
C LEU A 53 0.97 20.14 2.55
N PHE A 54 -0.31 19.81 2.37
CA PHE A 54 -1.45 20.49 3.00
C PHE A 54 -2.03 19.71 4.19
N VAL A 55 -1.55 18.49 4.43
CA VAL A 55 -2.12 17.59 5.45
C VAL A 55 -1.94 18.13 6.87
N ALA A 56 -0.84 18.82 7.17
CA ALA A 56 -0.60 19.36 8.52
C ALA A 56 -1.68 20.39 8.95
N PRO A 57 -2.01 21.42 8.13
CA PRO A 57 -3.19 22.26 8.39
C PRO A 57 -4.51 21.50 8.48
N ILE A 58 -4.73 20.52 7.60
CA ILE A 58 -5.98 19.75 7.53
C ILE A 58 -6.20 18.93 8.82
N ILE A 59 -5.16 18.27 9.33
CA ILE A 59 -5.23 17.49 10.57
C ILE A 59 -5.48 18.40 11.78
N ASP A 60 -4.92 19.61 11.80
CA ASP A 60 -5.15 20.56 12.88
C ASP A 60 -6.61 21.02 12.96
N ILE A 61 -7.25 21.19 11.79
CA ILE A 61 -8.67 21.57 11.71
C ILE A 61 -9.57 20.37 12.07
N LEU A 62 -9.31 19.21 11.46
CA LEU A 62 -10.17 18.03 11.61
C LEU A 62 -9.96 17.29 12.94
N LYS A 63 -8.77 17.40 13.54
CA LYS A 63 -8.35 16.74 14.79
C LYS A 63 -8.76 15.27 14.82
N ARG A 64 -9.52 14.86 15.84
CA ARG A 64 -10.04 13.49 16.01
C ARG A 64 -10.88 13.00 14.82
N ARG A 65 -11.53 13.89 14.07
CA ARG A 65 -12.39 13.52 12.93
C ARG A 65 -11.59 13.20 11.66
N ALA A 66 -10.30 13.54 11.60
CA ALA A 66 -9.46 13.31 10.43
C ALA A 66 -9.41 11.83 10.02
N LEU A 67 -9.24 10.93 10.99
CA LEU A 67 -9.15 9.48 10.77
C LEU A 67 -10.44 8.87 10.19
N PRO A 68 -11.63 9.03 10.82
CA PRO A 68 -12.85 8.46 10.26
C PRO A 68 -13.29 9.11 8.94
N ILE A 69 -13.04 10.43 8.75
CA ILE A 69 -13.35 11.11 7.47
C ILE A 69 -12.46 10.58 6.35
N ALA A 70 -11.15 10.47 6.59
CA ALA A 70 -10.24 9.87 5.62
C ALA A 70 -10.60 8.40 5.34
N GLY A 71 -11.04 7.67 6.36
CA GLY A 71 -11.48 6.29 6.16
C GLY A 71 -12.75 6.17 5.33
N PHE A 72 -13.69 7.12 5.41
CA PHE A 72 -14.86 7.14 4.55
C PHE A 72 -14.49 7.29 3.06
N GLY A 73 -13.55 8.17 2.73
CA GLY A 73 -13.05 8.29 1.36
C GLY A 73 -12.36 7.01 0.86
N TYR A 74 -11.75 6.25 1.77
CA TYR A 74 -11.25 4.90 1.48
C TYR A 74 -12.38 3.93 1.09
N ALA A 75 -13.44 3.88 1.90
CA ALA A 75 -14.60 3.01 1.64
C ALA A 75 -15.30 3.35 0.32
N LEU A 76 -15.37 4.65 -0.03
CA LEU A 76 -15.97 5.10 -1.29
C LEU A 76 -15.22 4.56 -2.52
N PHE A 77 -13.90 4.49 -2.45
CA PHE A 77 -13.09 3.88 -3.51
C PHE A 77 -13.34 2.37 -3.62
N LEU A 78 -13.43 1.65 -2.50
CA LEU A 78 -13.78 0.22 -2.54
C LEU A 78 -15.18 -0.03 -3.14
N LEU A 79 -16.13 0.87 -2.88
CA LEU A 79 -17.48 0.81 -3.46
C LEU A 79 -17.47 1.00 -4.99
N SER A 80 -16.48 1.68 -5.55
CA SER A 80 -16.37 1.87 -7.01
C SER A 80 -16.23 0.56 -7.79
N PHE A 81 -15.67 -0.48 -7.17
CA PHE A 81 -15.52 -1.80 -7.78
C PHE A 81 -16.81 -2.61 -7.83
N PHE A 82 -17.85 -2.22 -7.09
CA PHE A 82 -19.19 -2.82 -7.23
C PHE A 82 -19.90 -2.38 -8.51
N TYR A 83 -19.65 -1.13 -8.92
CA TYR A 83 -20.21 -0.50 -10.12
C TYR A 83 -19.07 0.07 -10.94
N LEU A 84 -18.35 -0.82 -11.62
CA LEU A 84 -17.14 -0.45 -12.34
C LEU A 84 -17.49 0.45 -13.53
N ASN A 85 -17.11 1.73 -13.42
CA ASN A 85 -17.18 2.73 -14.47
C ASN A 85 -15.87 3.53 -14.44
N GLU A 86 -15.29 3.79 -15.61
CA GLU A 86 -13.99 4.45 -15.74
C GLU A 86 -13.95 5.82 -15.06
N ILE A 87 -14.95 6.67 -15.33
CA ILE A 87 -15.04 8.02 -14.76
C ILE A 87 -15.23 7.93 -13.24
N PHE A 88 -16.09 7.02 -12.79
CA PHE A 88 -16.33 6.83 -11.36
C PHE A 88 -15.08 6.32 -10.63
N LEU A 89 -14.33 5.41 -11.24
CA LEU A 89 -13.06 4.91 -10.73
C LEU A 89 -12.05 6.05 -10.60
N PHE A 90 -11.88 6.90 -11.62
CA PHE A 90 -10.94 8.02 -11.56
C PHE A 90 -11.33 9.08 -10.53
N ILE A 91 -12.61 9.43 -10.42
CA ILE A 91 -13.09 10.38 -9.40
C ILE A 91 -12.80 9.82 -8.00
N THR A 92 -13.14 8.55 -7.75
CA THR A 92 -12.91 7.92 -6.45
C THR A 92 -11.43 7.71 -6.16
N SER A 93 -10.58 7.52 -7.18
CA SER A 93 -9.12 7.47 -7.08
C SER A 93 -8.51 8.78 -6.57
N VAL A 94 -9.02 9.92 -7.04
CA VAL A 94 -8.60 11.25 -6.54
C VAL A 94 -8.97 11.41 -5.06
N ILE A 95 -10.22 11.10 -4.70
CA ILE A 95 -10.70 11.15 -3.31
C ILE A 95 -9.88 10.23 -2.41
N PHE A 96 -9.56 9.04 -2.92
CA PHE A 96 -8.74 8.06 -2.24
C PHE A 96 -7.32 8.57 -2.00
N GLY A 97 -6.67 9.16 -3.00
CA GLY A 97 -5.32 9.72 -2.87
C GLY A 97 -5.24 10.78 -1.77
N PHE A 98 -6.22 11.69 -1.73
CA PHE A 98 -6.33 12.69 -0.67
C PHE A 98 -6.55 12.03 0.70
N SER A 99 -7.53 11.12 0.78
CA SER A 99 -7.86 10.38 2.00
C SER A 99 -6.67 9.63 2.56
N ARG A 100 -5.92 8.95 1.69
CA ARG A 100 -4.70 8.22 2.05
C ARG A 100 -3.64 9.15 2.64
N SER A 101 -3.42 10.33 2.07
CA SER A 101 -2.44 11.30 2.60
C SER A 101 -2.78 11.74 4.04
N VAL A 102 -4.05 12.05 4.30
CA VAL A 102 -4.55 12.45 5.62
C VAL A 102 -4.45 11.28 6.60
N LEU A 103 -4.82 10.07 6.17
CA LEU A 103 -4.83 8.86 6.99
C LEU A 103 -3.42 8.47 7.45
N TYR A 104 -2.45 8.41 6.53
CA TYR A 104 -1.06 8.08 6.86
C TYR A 104 -0.41 9.11 7.78
N ALA A 105 -0.62 10.41 7.54
CA ALA A 105 -0.06 11.45 8.40
C ALA A 105 -0.75 11.49 9.78
N ALA A 106 -2.08 11.32 9.82
CA ALA A 106 -2.82 11.26 11.08
C ALA A 106 -2.37 10.04 11.89
N MET A 107 -2.25 8.86 11.26
CA MET A 107 -1.70 7.65 11.89
C MET A 107 -0.29 7.90 12.43
N GLY A 108 0.60 8.53 11.65
CA GLY A 108 1.95 8.88 12.08
C GLY A 108 1.96 9.74 13.34
N PHE A 109 1.20 10.83 13.34
CA PHE A 109 1.05 11.72 14.49
C PHE A 109 0.48 11.01 15.73
N TYR A 110 -0.54 10.17 15.52
CA TYR A 110 -1.19 9.42 16.59
C TYR A 110 -0.28 8.35 17.17
N LEU A 111 0.48 7.65 16.34
CA LEU A 111 1.50 6.69 16.78
C LEU A 111 2.60 7.41 17.56
N THR A 112 3.21 8.47 17.03
CA THR A 112 4.28 9.19 17.75
C THR A 112 3.81 9.77 19.08
N SER A 113 2.53 10.15 19.18
CA SER A 113 1.95 10.72 20.40
C SER A 113 1.50 9.69 21.44
N ASN A 114 1.32 8.41 21.06
CA ASN A 114 0.78 7.36 21.95
C ASN A 114 1.61 6.05 21.93
N SER A 115 2.83 6.05 21.40
CA SER A 115 3.61 4.80 21.25
C SER A 115 4.22 4.31 22.57
N ASN A 116 3.88 3.08 22.94
CA ASN A 116 4.76 2.14 23.62
C ASN A 116 5.33 1.14 22.57
N PRO A 117 6.58 0.67 22.71
CA PRO A 117 7.41 0.14 21.61
C PRO A 117 7.04 -1.22 20.99
N ASN A 118 5.93 -1.88 21.31
CA ASN A 118 5.81 -3.33 21.13
C ASN A 118 4.86 -3.88 20.05
N ASN A 119 4.22 -3.09 19.18
CA ASN A 119 3.20 -3.65 18.28
C ASN A 119 3.40 -3.24 16.80
N SER A 120 4.13 -4.08 16.05
CA SER A 120 4.22 -4.01 14.58
C SER A 120 3.26 -5.02 13.96
N SER A 121 2.30 -4.55 13.17
CA SER A 121 1.16 -5.33 12.69
C SER A 121 1.08 -5.29 11.17
N LEU A 122 1.55 -6.34 10.48
CA LEU A 122 1.45 -6.43 9.01
C LEU A 122 1.33 -7.88 8.48
N VAL A 123 0.64 -8.76 9.22
CA VAL A 123 0.54 -10.20 8.85
C VAL A 123 -0.73 -10.56 8.07
N GLY A 124 -1.81 -9.79 8.24
CA GLY A 124 -3.15 -10.22 7.79
C GLY A 124 -3.32 -10.35 6.27
N GLY A 125 -2.64 -9.49 5.49
CA GLY A 125 -2.90 -9.25 4.05
C GLY A 125 -2.84 -10.52 3.20
N GLY A 126 -1.75 -11.27 3.35
CA GLY A 126 -1.48 -12.45 2.52
C GLY A 126 -2.41 -13.63 2.79
N ILE A 127 -2.84 -13.82 4.04
CA ILE A 127 -3.65 -14.99 4.44
C ILE A 127 -5.05 -14.96 3.81
N LEU A 128 -5.65 -13.77 3.67
CA LEU A 128 -6.96 -13.63 3.01
C LEU A 128 -6.86 -13.82 1.49
N LEU A 129 -5.79 -13.31 0.86
CA LEU A 129 -5.56 -13.54 -0.58
C LEU A 129 -5.37 -15.04 -0.88
N PHE A 130 -4.66 -15.77 -0.02
CA PHE A 130 -4.55 -17.23 -0.13
C PHE A 130 -5.91 -17.91 -0.10
N ILE A 131 -6.75 -17.59 0.90
CA ILE A 131 -8.06 -18.23 1.05
C ILE A 131 -8.94 -17.94 -0.16
N ILE A 132 -8.92 -16.72 -0.69
CA ILE A 132 -9.75 -16.37 -1.85
C ILE A 132 -9.23 -17.04 -3.13
N PHE A 133 -7.92 -16.97 -3.42
CA PHE A 133 -7.35 -17.57 -4.62
C PHE A 133 -7.29 -19.10 -4.57
N HIS A 134 -7.21 -19.71 -3.40
CA HIS A 134 -7.26 -21.16 -3.23
C HIS A 134 -8.68 -21.72 -3.36
N ASN A 135 -9.71 -20.95 -2.97
CA ASN A 135 -11.11 -21.35 -3.14
C ASN A 135 -11.69 -21.03 -4.53
N SER A 136 -11.07 -20.11 -5.30
CA SER A 136 -11.39 -19.91 -6.71
C SER A 136 -10.77 -20.99 -7.59
N ASN A 137 -11.37 -22.18 -7.58
CA ASN A 137 -11.14 -23.21 -8.59
C ASN A 137 -11.75 -22.77 -9.93
N SER A 138 -11.08 -21.92 -10.69
CA SER A 138 -11.40 -21.69 -12.11
C SER A 138 -10.14 -21.31 -12.86
N LYS A 139 -9.78 -22.16 -13.84
CA LYS A 139 -8.95 -21.76 -14.97
C LYS A 139 -9.79 -20.79 -15.79
N ASP A 140 -9.22 -19.64 -16.09
CA ASP A 140 -9.76 -18.53 -16.86
C ASP A 140 -10.85 -17.65 -16.21
N GLU A 141 -10.56 -16.35 -16.27
CA GLU A 141 -11.36 -15.18 -15.90
C GLU A 141 -11.86 -15.09 -14.46
N ILE A 142 -11.46 -14.02 -13.76
CA ILE A 142 -12.04 -13.67 -12.46
C ILE A 142 -13.53 -13.36 -12.70
N GLN A 143 -14.40 -14.26 -12.23
CA GLN A 143 -15.84 -14.09 -12.38
C GLN A 143 -16.31 -12.85 -11.58
N ASP A 144 -17.21 -12.06 -12.15
CA ASP A 144 -17.69 -10.80 -11.55
C ASP A 144 -18.29 -10.98 -10.13
N SER A 145 -18.77 -12.18 -9.81
CA SER A 145 -19.20 -12.62 -8.48
C SER A 145 -18.04 -12.60 -7.46
N THR A 146 -16.87 -13.12 -7.84
CA THR A 146 -15.65 -13.15 -7.02
C THR A 146 -15.19 -11.75 -6.66
N VAL A 147 -15.23 -10.81 -7.61
CA VAL A 147 -14.89 -9.39 -7.38
C VAL A 147 -15.80 -8.77 -6.32
N LYS A 148 -17.10 -9.03 -6.39
CA LYS A 148 -18.07 -8.56 -5.38
C LYS A 148 -17.81 -9.15 -4.00
N TYR A 149 -17.41 -10.42 -3.89
CA TYR A 149 -17.03 -11.02 -2.61
C TYR A 149 -15.76 -10.40 -2.04
N ILE A 150 -14.73 -10.18 -2.87
CA ILE A 150 -13.46 -9.55 -2.47
C ILE A 150 -13.71 -8.13 -1.95
N TYR A 151 -14.37 -7.28 -2.76
CA TYR A 151 -14.62 -5.89 -2.37
C TYR A 151 -15.69 -5.76 -1.29
N GLY A 152 -16.61 -6.73 -1.17
CA GLY A 152 -17.51 -6.83 -0.02
C GLY A 152 -16.77 -7.09 1.29
N ALA A 153 -15.84 -8.05 1.29
CA ALA A 153 -15.00 -8.31 2.45
C ALA A 153 -14.12 -7.10 2.82
N PHE A 154 -13.45 -6.48 1.84
CA PHE A 154 -12.64 -5.28 2.08
C PHE A 154 -13.47 -4.11 2.60
N THR A 155 -14.63 -3.85 2.01
CA THR A 155 -15.52 -2.76 2.45
C THR A 155 -16.02 -3.00 3.87
N GLY A 156 -16.40 -4.25 4.20
CA GLY A 156 -16.81 -4.62 5.56
C GLY A 156 -15.71 -4.41 6.60
N VAL A 157 -14.49 -4.84 6.30
CA VAL A 157 -13.32 -4.64 7.18
C VAL A 157 -12.98 -3.16 7.32
N THR A 158 -13.05 -2.38 6.24
CA THR A 158 -12.81 -0.93 6.28
C THR A 158 -13.87 -0.21 7.11
N ILE A 159 -15.16 -0.53 6.97
CA ILE A 159 -16.24 0.07 7.78
C ILE A 159 -16.03 -0.26 9.27
N PHE A 160 -15.67 -1.50 9.58
CA PHE A 160 -15.35 -1.91 10.95
C PHE A 160 -14.14 -1.16 11.50
N ALA A 161 -13.08 -0.98 10.70
CA ALA A 161 -11.92 -0.18 11.06
C ALA A 161 -12.29 1.28 11.32
N ILE A 162 -13.13 1.89 10.47
CA ILE A 162 -13.63 3.27 10.64
C ILE A 162 -14.39 3.40 11.96
N ALA A 163 -15.26 2.45 12.30
CA ALA A 163 -16.00 2.46 13.56
C ALA A 163 -15.05 2.43 14.77
N ILE A 164 -14.02 1.56 14.74
CA ILE A 164 -12.99 1.50 15.80
C ILE A 164 -12.20 2.81 15.87
N LEU A 165 -11.83 3.40 14.73
CA LEU A 165 -11.07 4.65 14.66
C LEU A 165 -11.90 5.86 15.10
N ALA A 166 -13.21 5.87 14.85
CA ALA A 166 -14.13 6.88 15.37
C ALA A 166 -14.23 6.82 16.91
N LEU A 167 -14.17 5.62 17.49
CA LEU A 167 -14.17 5.40 18.93
C LEU A 167 -12.82 5.69 19.61
N LEU A 168 -11.79 6.08 18.84
CA LEU A 168 -10.46 6.33 19.39
C LEU A 168 -10.48 7.50 20.38
N ARG A 169 -9.89 7.28 21.57
CA ARG A 169 -9.74 8.31 22.60
C ARG A 169 -8.90 9.48 22.06
N LYS A 170 -9.20 10.70 22.53
CA LYS A 170 -8.39 11.88 22.22
C LYS A 170 -6.93 11.61 22.63
N PRO A 171 -5.93 12.03 21.84
CA PRO A 171 -4.53 11.86 22.21
C PRO A 171 -4.28 12.55 23.57
N LEU A 172 -3.62 11.85 24.49
CA LEU A 172 -3.42 12.30 25.89
C LEU A 172 -2.65 13.64 26.00
N ASN A 173 -1.93 14.03 24.94
CA ASN A 173 -1.11 15.23 24.89
C ASN A 173 -1.75 16.45 24.20
N ASP A 174 -3.07 16.45 23.99
CA ASP A 174 -3.83 17.61 23.45
C ASP A 174 -3.63 18.91 24.28
N GLY A 175 -3.05 18.82 25.49
CA GLY A 175 -2.75 19.95 26.39
C GLY A 175 -1.27 20.23 26.71
N LYS A 176 -0.28 19.48 26.19
CA LYS A 176 1.16 19.72 26.50
C LYS A 176 2.04 20.06 25.30
N ALA A 177 1.55 19.88 24.07
CA ALA A 177 2.18 20.54 22.94
C ALA A 177 1.79 22.02 23.00
N ARG A 178 2.71 22.83 23.54
CA ARG A 178 2.79 24.27 23.30
C ARG A 178 3.01 24.48 21.79
N GLN A 179 2.01 24.16 20.98
CA GLN A 179 1.83 24.83 19.71
C GLN A 179 1.44 26.24 20.11
N GLU A 180 2.41 27.15 20.11
CA GLU A 180 2.11 28.56 19.90
C GLU A 180 1.04 28.65 18.81
N LYS A 181 0.12 29.62 18.92
CA LYS A 181 -0.90 29.93 17.91
C LYS A 181 -0.23 30.31 16.58
N GLN A 182 0.49 29.40 15.95
CA GLN A 182 1.02 29.53 14.62
C GLN A 182 -0.17 29.52 13.68
N SER A 183 -0.30 30.60 12.93
CA SER A 183 -1.28 30.68 11.85
C SER A 183 -1.08 29.52 10.88
N GLN A 184 -2.16 29.04 10.26
CA GLN A 184 -2.09 27.96 9.27
C GLN A 184 -1.09 28.27 8.14
N ALA A 185 -0.98 29.54 7.76
CA ALA A 185 0.01 30.01 6.79
C ALA A 185 1.46 29.82 7.27
N GLN A 186 1.73 30.03 8.57
CA GLN A 186 3.06 29.83 9.15
C GLN A 186 3.43 28.34 9.23
N ARG A 187 2.44 27.48 9.48
CA ARG A 187 2.63 26.01 9.46
C ARG A 187 2.93 25.52 8.06
N LEU A 188 2.15 25.97 7.07
CA LEU A 188 2.38 25.63 5.67
C LEU A 188 3.76 26.14 5.20
N SER A 189 4.10 27.40 5.51
CA SER A 189 5.42 27.98 5.22
C SER A 189 6.56 27.18 5.87
N SER A 190 6.36 26.73 7.11
CA SER A 190 7.35 25.89 7.80
C SER A 190 7.52 24.52 7.12
N THR A 191 6.42 23.89 6.67
CA THR A 191 6.46 22.65 5.87
C THR A 191 7.26 22.84 4.58
N PHE A 192 7.01 23.91 3.83
CA PHE A 192 7.76 24.23 2.61
C PHE A 192 9.24 24.52 2.89
N ARG A 193 9.54 25.27 3.96
CA ARG A 193 10.93 25.55 4.36
C ARG A 193 11.67 24.27 4.76
N LEU A 194 11.01 23.34 5.45
CA LEU A 194 11.56 22.04 5.78
C LEU A 194 11.79 21.18 4.54
N PHE A 195 10.85 21.18 3.59
CA PHE A 195 10.93 20.45 2.32
C PHE A 195 12.20 20.81 1.53
N VAL A 196 12.56 22.10 1.48
CA VAL A 196 13.75 22.58 0.74
C VAL A 196 15.04 22.53 1.59
N SER A 197 14.97 22.06 2.83
CA SER A 197 16.15 22.00 3.70
C SER A 197 17.17 20.97 3.18
N LYS A 198 18.47 21.31 3.24
CA LYS A 198 19.56 20.44 2.77
C LYS A 198 19.49 19.02 3.36
N LYS A 199 19.17 18.91 4.66
CA LYS A 199 19.01 17.61 5.34
C LYS A 199 17.86 16.78 4.76
N MET A 200 16.71 17.41 4.47
CA MET A 200 15.59 16.72 3.84
C MET A 200 15.88 16.32 2.39
N LEU A 201 16.64 17.13 1.64
CA LEU A 201 17.05 16.78 0.27
C LEU A 201 18.02 15.59 0.22
N TYR A 202 18.95 15.47 1.18
CA TYR A 202 19.78 14.26 1.25
C TYR A 202 18.98 13.01 1.58
N ILE A 203 17.95 13.16 2.42
CA ILE A 203 17.08 12.08 2.87
C ILE A 203 16.01 11.73 1.81
N SER A 204 15.65 12.66 0.91
CA SER A 204 14.65 12.40 -0.13
C SER A 204 15.12 11.34 -1.12
N LEU A 205 16.42 11.30 -1.47
CA LEU A 205 17.00 10.30 -2.38
C LEU A 205 16.72 8.84 -1.95
N PRO A 206 17.09 8.40 -0.74
CA PRO A 206 16.78 7.04 -0.30
C PRO A 206 15.27 6.80 -0.17
N PHE A 207 14.46 7.81 0.20
CA PHE A 207 13.01 7.65 0.22
C PHE A 207 12.39 7.50 -1.17
N THR A 208 12.91 8.21 -2.17
CA THR A 208 12.50 8.04 -3.57
C THR A 208 12.84 6.63 -4.05
N TYR A 209 14.04 6.12 -3.73
CA TYR A 209 14.41 4.74 -4.05
C TYR A 209 13.47 3.70 -3.39
N ILE A 210 13.12 3.89 -2.12
CA ILE A 210 12.15 3.03 -1.42
C ILE A 210 10.78 3.13 -2.10
N GLY A 211 10.35 4.33 -2.51
CA GLY A 211 9.08 4.54 -3.23
C GLY A 211 9.03 3.80 -4.58
N ILE A 212 10.11 3.88 -5.36
CA ILE A 212 10.24 3.14 -6.63
C ILE A 212 10.19 1.64 -6.39
N THR A 213 10.95 1.15 -5.39
CA THR A 213 10.97 -0.27 -5.01
C THR A 213 9.59 -0.75 -4.54
N PHE A 214 8.89 0.07 -3.76
CA PHE A 214 7.53 -0.22 -3.31
C PHE A 214 6.56 -0.33 -4.48
N ALA A 215 6.60 0.62 -5.43
CA ALA A 215 5.75 0.58 -6.63
C ALA A 215 6.02 -0.67 -7.50
N PHE A 216 7.29 -1.03 -7.64
CA PHE A 216 7.68 -2.25 -8.35
C PHE A 216 7.11 -3.49 -7.66
N TRP A 217 7.32 -3.63 -6.36
CA TRP A 217 6.88 -4.82 -5.62
C TRP A 217 5.35 -4.90 -5.44
N SER A 218 4.66 -3.77 -5.26
CA SER A 218 3.21 -3.79 -5.00
C SER A 218 2.36 -3.90 -6.26
N GLY A 219 2.86 -3.44 -7.42
CA GLY A 219 2.10 -3.38 -8.66
C GLY A 219 2.74 -4.16 -9.80
N ILE A 220 3.99 -3.84 -10.15
CA ILE A 220 4.64 -4.40 -11.35
C ILE A 220 4.89 -5.90 -11.19
N TYR A 221 5.46 -6.33 -10.08
CA TYR A 221 5.84 -7.73 -9.85
C TYR A 221 4.64 -8.69 -9.77
N PRO A 222 3.57 -8.41 -9.00
CA PRO A 222 2.34 -9.22 -9.00
C PRO A 222 1.70 -9.36 -10.39
N THR A 223 1.66 -8.27 -11.17
CA THR A 223 1.14 -8.28 -12.55
C THR A 223 2.01 -9.14 -13.45
N THR A 224 3.35 -9.05 -13.32
CA THR A 224 4.30 -9.87 -14.08
C THR A 224 4.04 -11.37 -13.86
N ILE A 225 3.79 -11.77 -12.61
CA ILE A 225 3.44 -13.16 -12.27
C ILE A 225 2.09 -13.55 -12.89
N ALA A 226 1.08 -12.69 -12.74
CA ALA A 226 -0.28 -12.98 -13.20
C ALA A 226 -0.39 -13.11 -14.73
N GLN A 227 0.40 -12.33 -15.48
CA GLN A 227 0.37 -12.27 -16.95
C GLN A 227 1.33 -13.25 -17.66
N THR A 228 2.17 -13.98 -16.91
CA THR A 228 3.10 -14.99 -17.49
C THR A 228 2.39 -16.34 -17.62
N ASN A 229 1.82 -16.64 -18.78
CA ASN A 229 0.97 -17.81 -19.02
C ASN A 229 1.73 -19.14 -19.27
N LYS A 230 3.06 -19.14 -19.17
CA LYS A 230 3.88 -20.35 -19.39
C LYS A 230 3.98 -21.27 -18.17
N PHE A 231 3.53 -20.83 -16.99
CA PHE A 231 3.49 -21.70 -15.83
C PHE A 231 2.34 -22.72 -15.98
N ASP A 232 2.62 -24.02 -15.81
CA ASP A 232 1.59 -25.07 -15.75
C ASP A 232 0.66 -24.95 -14.52
N TYR A 233 0.96 -24.01 -13.63
CA TYR A 233 0.21 -23.69 -12.42
C TYR A 233 -0.70 -22.48 -12.64
N ASN A 234 -1.75 -22.36 -11.84
CA ASN A 234 -2.62 -21.19 -11.85
C ASN A 234 -1.83 -19.92 -11.46
N THR A 235 -1.55 -19.05 -12.43
CA THR A 235 -0.75 -17.83 -12.27
C THR A 235 -1.33 -16.86 -11.23
N HIS A 236 -2.66 -16.79 -11.13
CA HIS A 236 -3.34 -16.00 -10.09
C HIS A 236 -3.11 -16.57 -8.68
N SER A 237 -3.07 -17.89 -8.54
CA SER A 237 -2.70 -18.55 -7.28
C SER A 237 -1.23 -18.27 -6.93
N LEU A 238 -0.35 -18.27 -7.93
CA LEU A 238 1.07 -17.94 -7.77
C LEU A 238 1.27 -16.49 -7.29
N THR A 239 0.51 -15.53 -7.83
CA THR A 239 0.48 -14.15 -7.33
C THR A 239 0.05 -14.11 -5.86
N GLY A 240 -0.99 -14.84 -5.49
CA GLY A 240 -1.43 -14.99 -4.10
C GLY A 240 -0.35 -15.54 -3.17
N ILE A 241 0.36 -16.60 -3.59
CA ILE A 241 1.47 -17.20 -2.83
C ILE A 241 2.62 -16.20 -2.66
N SER A 242 2.94 -15.43 -3.70
CA SER A 242 4.00 -14.41 -3.64
C SER A 242 3.70 -13.31 -2.61
N ALA A 243 2.41 -12.94 -2.46
CA ALA A 243 1.96 -11.97 -1.46
C ALA A 243 2.11 -12.54 -0.03
N ILE A 244 1.80 -13.81 0.20
CA ILE A 244 2.00 -14.48 1.50
C ILE A 244 3.48 -14.54 1.85
N ALA A 245 4.31 -15.00 0.92
CA ALA A 245 5.74 -15.12 1.11
C ALA A 245 6.35 -13.77 1.50
N THR A 246 5.90 -12.70 0.86
CA THR A 246 6.38 -11.36 1.25
C THR A 246 5.86 -10.93 2.61
N GLY A 247 4.58 -11.17 2.93
CA GLY A 247 4.03 -10.86 4.26
C GLY A 247 4.79 -11.60 5.37
N MET A 248 5.10 -12.88 5.18
CA MET A 248 5.95 -13.66 6.10
C MET A 248 7.35 -13.08 6.21
N GLY A 249 7.96 -12.72 5.07
CA GLY A 249 9.29 -12.09 5.03
C GLY A 249 9.35 -10.79 5.84
N GLN A 250 8.32 -9.95 5.75
CA GLN A 250 8.23 -8.70 6.53
C GLN A 250 8.14 -8.95 8.03
N VAL A 251 7.38 -9.96 8.45
CA VAL A 251 7.28 -10.36 9.87
C VAL A 251 8.61 -10.90 10.38
N LEU A 252 9.23 -11.82 9.63
CA LEU A 252 10.53 -12.37 9.97
C LEU A 252 11.59 -11.28 10.06
N ALA A 253 11.65 -10.37 9.09
CA ALA A 253 12.55 -9.22 9.13
C ALA A 253 12.28 -8.34 10.36
N GLY A 254 11.01 -8.04 10.67
CA GLY A 254 10.63 -7.27 11.86
C GLY A 254 11.08 -7.92 13.17
N LEU A 255 10.93 -9.25 13.28
CA LEU A 255 11.38 -10.02 14.45
C LEU A 255 12.90 -10.08 14.55
N ILE A 256 13.60 -10.34 13.44
CA ILE A 256 15.06 -10.35 13.35
C ILE A 256 15.60 -8.99 13.77
N PHE A 257 15.13 -7.89 13.18
CA PHE A 257 15.60 -6.55 13.54
C PHE A 257 15.17 -6.12 14.95
N GLY A 258 14.00 -6.53 15.42
CA GLY A 258 13.57 -6.31 16.80
C GLY A 258 14.51 -6.97 17.81
N PHE A 259 14.92 -8.22 17.55
CA PHE A 259 15.85 -8.97 18.39
C PHE A 259 17.30 -8.51 18.24
N LEU A 260 17.77 -8.25 17.02
CA LEU A 260 19.12 -7.72 16.76
C LEU A 260 19.28 -6.34 17.40
N ASN A 261 18.27 -5.48 17.37
CA ASN A 261 18.33 -4.17 18.00
C ASN A 261 18.35 -4.26 19.53
N SER A 262 17.70 -5.27 20.13
CA SER A 262 17.74 -5.45 21.59
C SER A 262 19.05 -6.08 22.09
N LYS A 263 19.71 -6.94 21.30
CA LYS A 263 20.99 -7.56 21.65
C LYS A 263 22.23 -6.81 21.19
N PHE A 264 22.17 -6.12 20.04
CA PHE A 264 23.32 -5.51 19.38
C PHE A 264 23.00 -4.06 19.02
N THR A 265 22.93 -3.21 20.04
CA THR A 265 22.70 -1.76 19.90
C THR A 265 23.81 -1.02 19.13
N ASN A 266 24.97 -1.67 18.93
CA ASN A 266 26.16 -1.12 18.27
C ASN A 266 26.29 -1.47 16.79
N ILE A 267 25.35 -2.21 16.17
CA ILE A 267 25.41 -2.43 14.72
C ILE A 267 25.16 -1.09 14.02
N ARG A 268 26.15 -0.63 13.25
CA ARG A 268 26.03 0.58 12.44
C ARG A 268 24.90 0.40 11.43
N ARG A 269 23.90 1.27 11.50
CA ARG A 269 22.72 1.27 10.61
C ARG A 269 23.13 1.33 9.12
N ASP A 270 24.23 2.00 8.83
CA ASP A 270 24.81 2.10 7.48
C ASP A 270 25.10 0.72 6.86
N PHE A 271 25.61 -0.23 7.65
CA PHE A 271 25.91 -1.59 7.18
C PHE A 271 24.65 -2.37 6.84
N ILE A 272 23.60 -2.20 7.65
CA ILE A 272 22.30 -2.84 7.42
C ILE A 272 21.70 -2.33 6.11
N VAL A 273 21.75 -1.01 5.89
CA VAL A 273 21.26 -0.39 4.65
C VAL A 273 22.04 -0.90 3.45
N LEU A 274 23.38 -0.93 3.52
CA LEU A 274 24.22 -1.40 2.42
C LEU A 274 23.94 -2.88 2.06
N PHE A 275 23.86 -3.75 3.08
CA PHE A 275 23.53 -5.16 2.88
C PHE A 275 22.16 -5.34 2.22
N ALA A 276 21.14 -4.61 2.70
CA ALA A 276 19.81 -4.64 2.12
C ALA A 276 19.81 -4.17 0.65
N THR A 277 20.59 -3.14 0.31
CA THR A 277 20.74 -2.67 -1.08
C THR A 277 21.36 -3.74 -1.98
N ILE A 278 22.41 -4.42 -1.53
CA ILE A 278 23.03 -5.52 -2.30
C ILE A 278 22.03 -6.65 -2.52
N LEU A 279 21.31 -7.05 -1.47
CA LEU A 279 20.28 -8.09 -1.56
C LEU A 279 19.16 -7.71 -2.55
N HIS A 280 18.69 -6.47 -2.52
CA HIS A 280 17.71 -5.97 -3.49
C HIS A 280 18.22 -6.02 -4.93
N LEU A 281 19.48 -5.66 -5.18
CA LEU A 281 20.07 -5.74 -6.52
C LEU A 281 20.11 -7.19 -7.03
N LEU A 282 20.49 -8.14 -6.17
CA LEU A 282 20.48 -9.57 -6.52
C LEU A 282 19.07 -10.06 -6.85
N VAL A 283 18.05 -9.64 -6.09
CA VAL A 283 16.66 -9.99 -6.35
C VAL A 283 16.18 -9.41 -7.69
N TYR A 284 16.51 -8.15 -8.02
CA TYR A 284 16.14 -7.59 -9.33
C TYR A 284 16.80 -8.32 -10.50
N VAL A 285 18.07 -8.72 -10.36
CA VAL A 285 18.75 -9.56 -11.36
C VAL A 285 18.04 -10.90 -11.49
N ALA A 286 17.67 -11.55 -10.38
CA ALA A 286 16.93 -12.79 -10.41
C ALA A 286 15.57 -12.64 -11.12
N ILE A 287 14.80 -11.59 -10.81
CA ILE A 287 13.51 -11.34 -11.48
C ILE A 287 13.70 -11.12 -12.98
N TYR A 288 14.69 -10.32 -13.38
CA TYR A 288 15.00 -10.07 -14.79
C TYR A 288 15.37 -11.35 -15.56
N ILE A 289 16.05 -12.30 -14.90
CA ILE A 289 16.41 -13.59 -15.50
C ILE A 289 15.19 -14.51 -15.62
N ASN A 290 14.26 -14.48 -14.66
CA ASN A 290 13.15 -15.43 -14.58
C ASN A 290 11.90 -15.01 -15.37
N PHE A 291 11.65 -13.71 -15.55
CA PHE A 291 10.43 -13.22 -16.19
C PHE A 291 10.69 -12.54 -17.54
N PRO A 292 9.77 -12.68 -18.52
CA PRO A 292 9.87 -12.01 -19.79
C PRO A 292 9.63 -10.50 -19.63
N LYS A 293 10.28 -9.70 -20.48
CA LYS A 293 10.27 -8.22 -20.39
C LYS A 293 8.87 -7.61 -20.58
N ASP A 294 8.03 -8.29 -21.34
CA ASP A 294 6.69 -7.83 -21.73
C ASP A 294 5.59 -8.26 -20.73
N ALA A 295 5.88 -9.17 -19.79
CA ALA A 295 4.91 -9.67 -18.81
C ALA A 295 4.30 -8.62 -17.87
N PRO A 296 4.89 -7.44 -17.61
CA PRO A 296 4.18 -6.40 -16.88
C PRO A 296 3.11 -5.66 -17.70
N LEU A 297 3.17 -5.76 -19.04
CA LEU A 297 2.37 -4.92 -19.95
C LEU A 297 1.26 -5.70 -20.65
N LYS A 298 1.52 -6.97 -20.98
CA LYS A 298 0.59 -7.84 -21.70
C LYS A 298 0.79 -9.29 -21.28
N LYS A 299 -0.27 -10.08 -21.45
CA LYS A 299 -0.19 -11.54 -21.32
C LYS A 299 0.82 -12.08 -22.31
N THR A 300 1.73 -12.92 -21.84
CA THR A 300 2.79 -13.50 -22.67
C THR A 300 3.07 -14.95 -22.29
N CYS A 301 3.38 -15.76 -23.31
CA CYS A 301 3.89 -17.12 -23.17
C CYS A 301 5.41 -17.19 -23.37
N GLU A 302 6.08 -16.03 -23.52
CA GLU A 302 7.53 -15.96 -23.61
C GLU A 302 8.18 -16.29 -22.27
N THR A 303 9.44 -16.73 -22.31
CA THR A 303 10.24 -16.97 -21.11
C THR A 303 11.11 -15.79 -20.77
N GLY A 304 11.52 -15.74 -19.50
CA GLY A 304 12.78 -15.09 -19.16
C GLY A 304 13.97 -15.76 -19.86
N ILE A 305 15.16 -15.36 -19.43
CA ILE A 305 16.42 -15.91 -19.93
C ILE A 305 16.54 -17.41 -19.54
N ILE A 306 15.95 -17.80 -18.42
CA ILE A 306 15.85 -19.21 -17.99
C ILE A 306 14.43 -19.70 -18.25
N GLU A 307 14.29 -20.86 -18.89
CA GLU A 307 13.00 -21.49 -19.05
C GLU A 307 12.51 -22.10 -17.72
N PRO A 308 11.26 -21.83 -17.31
CA PRO A 308 10.66 -22.52 -16.18
C PRO A 308 10.47 -24.00 -16.57
N LYS A 309 10.98 -24.89 -15.72
CA LYS A 309 10.76 -26.34 -15.82
C LYS A 309 9.54 -26.76 -15.02
#